data_AF-A0A1I0B6U9-F1
#
_entry.id   AF-A0A1I0B6U9-F1
#
_cell.length_a   1.000
_cell.length_b   1.000
_cell.length_c   1.000
_cell.angle_alpha   90.00
_cell.angle_beta   90.00
_cell.angle_gamma   90.00
#
_symmetry.space_group_name_H-M   'P 1'
#
loop_
_entity.id
_entity.type
_entity.pdbx_description
1 polymer ?
#
loop_
_entity_poly.entity_id
_entity_poly.type
_entity_poly.pdbx_seq_one_letter_code
_entity_poly.pdbx_strand_id
1 'polypeptide(L)' 'MKRSYVGVIGLCIVLALNIVFLQLLVHQFKYQNYELVLLYMGINLILFPIAIMIYRKEIHKGGDDNAK' A
#
# COMPACT_ATOMS: atom_id res chain seq x y z
N MET A 1 2.58 -2.95 26.18
CA MET A 1 1.75 -2.62 24.98
C MET A 1 2.56 -1.74 24.02
N LYS A 2 3.62 -2.28 23.41
CA LYS A 2 4.59 -1.53 22.61
C LYS A 2 4.94 -2.27 21.30
N ARG A 3 3.99 -3.05 20.78
CA ARG A 3 4.17 -3.81 19.54
C ARG A 3 3.75 -2.94 18.36
N SER A 4 4.72 -2.67 17.49
CA SER A 4 4.64 -2.13 16.13
C SER A 4 3.28 -1.54 15.70
N TYR A 5 2.94 -0.34 16.20
CA TYR A 5 1.88 0.48 15.60
C TYR A 5 2.33 1.06 14.25
N VAL A 6 3.64 1.26 14.08
CA VAL A 6 4.24 1.86 12.87
C VAL A 6 3.99 0.98 11.65
N GLY A 7 4.11 -0.33 11.78
CA GLY A 7 3.85 -1.26 10.69
C GLY A 7 2.39 -1.38 10.32
N VAL A 8 1.52 -1.45 11.32
CA VAL A 8 0.06 -1.49 11.11
C VAL A 8 -0.42 -0.19 10.47
N ILE A 9 0.06 0.96 10.92
CA ILE A 9 -0.23 2.27 10.29
C ILE A 9 0.26 2.28 8.83
N GLY A 10 1.48 1.79 8.56
CA GLY A 10 2.02 1.72 7.21
C GLY A 10 1.15 0.87 6.27
N LEU A 11 0.66 -0.28 6.72
CA LEU A 11 -0.23 -1.14 5.95
C LEU A 11 -1.62 -0.51 5.76
N CYS A 12 -2.17 0.14 6.79
CA CYS A 12 -3.43 0.88 6.68
C CYS A 12 -3.33 2.03 5.66
N ILE A 13 -2.23 2.77 5.64
CA ILE A 13 -2.01 3.83 4.64
C ILE A 13 -1.95 3.24 3.23
N VAL A 14 -1.23 2.14 3.04
CA VAL A 14 -1.15 1.47 1.73
C VAL A 14 -2.51 0.97 1.28
N LEU A 15 -3.30 0.38 2.18
CA LEU A 15 -4.66 -0.06 1.91
C LEU A 15 -5.56 1.12 1.52
N ALA A 16 -5.50 2.24 2.27
CA ALA A 16 -6.27 3.44 1.97
C ALA A 16 -5.90 4.04 0.60
N LEU A 17 -4.60 4.13 0.27
CA LEU A 17 -4.14 4.54 -1.06
C LEU A 17 -4.68 3.62 -2.16
N ASN A 18 -4.73 2.31 -1.90
CA ASN A 18 -5.22 1.33 -2.86
C ASN A 18 -6.69 1.60 -3.24
N ILE A 19 -7.52 1.86 -2.21
CA ILE A 19 -8.95 2.19 -2.38
C ILE A 19 -9.11 3.52 -3.13
N VAL A 20 -8.34 4.56 -2.79
CA VAL A 20 -8.39 5.86 -3.48
C VAL A 20 -7.98 5.75 -4.95
N PHE A 21 -6.91 5.01 -5.26
CA PHE A 21 -6.48 4.79 -6.63
C PHE A 21 -7.49 4.02 -7.46
N LEU A 22 -8.16 3.02 -6.89
CA LEU A 22 -9.27 2.31 -7.54
C LEU A 22 -10.42 3.26 -7.85
N GLN A 23 -10.78 4.15 -6.92
CA GLN A 23 -11.83 5.15 -7.13
C GLN A 23 -11.47 6.12 -8.27
N LEU A 24 -10.23 6.60 -8.30
CA LEU A 24 -9.70 7.47 -9.37
C LEU A 24 -9.65 6.75 -10.72
N LEU A 25 -9.27 5.48 -10.72
CA LEU A 25 -9.23 4.65 -11.92
C LEU A 25 -10.63 4.49 -12.51
N VAL A 26 -11.64 4.15 -11.70
CA VAL A 26 -13.03 4.05 -12.16
C VAL A 26 -13.54 5.39 -12.69
N HIS A 27 -13.17 6.48 -12.02
CA HIS A 27 -13.49 7.83 -12.48
C HIS A 27 -12.88 8.10 -13.86
N GLN A 28 -11.56 7.91 -14.04
CA GLN A 28 -10.89 8.14 -15.32
C GLN A 28 -11.37 7.20 -16.43
N PHE A 29 -11.76 5.97 -16.08
CA PHE A 29 -12.35 5.02 -17.03
C PHE A 29 -13.70 5.51 -17.54
N LYS A 30 -14.52 6.14 -16.68
CA LYS A 30 -15.78 6.77 -17.11
C LYS A 30 -15.56 7.96 -18.06
N TYR A 31 -14.48 8.72 -17.89
CA TYR A 31 -14.15 9.86 -18.77
C TYR A 31 -13.39 9.44 -20.05
N GLN A 32 -13.28 8.15 -20.35
CA GLN A 32 -12.55 7.61 -21.51
C GLN A 32 -11.05 8.00 -21.56
N ASN A 33 -10.48 8.43 -20.43
CA ASN A 33 -9.06 8.74 -20.31
C ASN A 33 -8.25 7.46 -20.07
N TYR A 34 -8.19 6.60 -21.08
CA TYR A 34 -7.60 5.25 -20.97
C TYR A 34 -6.09 5.26 -20.65
N GLU A 35 -5.34 6.29 -21.07
CA GLU A 35 -3.93 6.45 -20.70
C GLU A 35 -3.74 6.59 -19.18
N LEU A 36 -4.56 7.43 -18.54
CA LEU A 36 -4.51 7.64 -17.10
C LEU A 36 -4.96 6.38 -16.36
N VAL A 37 -5.97 5.67 -16.89
CA VAL A 37 -6.43 4.38 -16.33
C VAL A 37 -5.30 3.36 -16.30
N LEU A 38 -4.55 3.22 -17.40
CA LEU A 38 -3.42 2.29 -17.48
C LEU A 38 -2.32 2.67 -16.48
N LEU A 39 -2.03 3.96 -16.35
CA LEU A 39 -1.04 4.47 -15.41
C LEU A 39 -1.43 4.20 -13.96
N TYR A 40 -2.67 4.52 -13.57
CA TYR A 40 -3.18 4.25 -12.23
C TYR A 40 -3.26 2.76 -11.92
N MET A 41 -3.64 1.93 -12.90
CA MET A 41 -3.64 0.47 -12.77
C MET A 41 -2.22 -0.06 -12.53
N GLY A 42 -1.23 0.42 -13.30
CA GLY A 42 0.17 0.04 -13.12
C GLY A 42 0.71 0.42 -11.75
N ILE A 43 0.43 1.64 -11.27
CA ILE A 43 0.82 2.09 -9.93
C ILE A 43 0.16 1.23 -8.85
N ASN A 44 -1.13 0.91 -8.99
CA ASN A 44 -1.85 0.09 -8.03
C ASN A 44 -1.28 -1.33 -7.92
N LEU A 45 -0.87 -1.91 -9.06
CA LEU A 45 -0.22 -3.21 -9.13
C LEU A 45 1.15 -3.23 -8.42
N ILE A 46 1.89 -2.13 -8.47
CA ILE A 46 3.17 -1.93 -7.75
C ILE A 46 2.94 -1.65 -6.25
N LEU A 47 1.78 -1.10 -5.88
CA LEU A 47 1.45 -0.83 -4.48
C LEU A 47 1.36 -2.12 -3.65
N PHE A 48 0.99 -3.23 -4.28
CA PHE A 48 0.89 -4.54 -3.64
C PHE A 48 2.25 -5.12 -3.18
N PRO A 49 3.30 -5.21 -4.03
CA PRO A 49 4.63 -5.62 -3.56
C PRO A 49 5.24 -4.62 -2.57
N ILE A 50 4.92 -3.32 -2.66
CA ILE A 50 5.32 -2.33 -1.66
C ILE A 50 4.71 -2.67 -0.28
N ALA A 51 3.43 -3.06 -0.25
CA ALA A 51 2.79 -3.53 0.99
C ALA A 51 3.51 -4.74 1.58
N ILE A 52 3.88 -5.72 0.73
CA ILE A 52 4.63 -6.91 1.14
C ILE A 52 6.02 -6.53 1.68
N MET A 53 6.72 -5.58 1.04
CA MET A 53 8.01 -5.09 1.54
C MET A 53 7.88 -4.41 2.90
N ILE A 54 6.87 -3.57 3.10
CA ILE A 54 6.59 -2.91 4.39
C ILE A 54 6.29 -3.96 5.46
N TYR A 55 5.45 -4.95 5.15
CA TYR A 55 5.13 -6.06 6.05
C TYR A 55 6.38 -6.87 6.43
N ARG A 56 7.22 -7.24 5.46
CA ARG A 56 8.46 -7.99 5.69
C ARG A 56 9.49 -7.21 6.51
N LYS A 57 9.56 -5.89 6.31
CA LYS A 57 10.47 -5.01 7.04
C LYS A 57 10.04 -4.81 8.49
N GLU A 58 8.74 -4.79 8.75
CA GLU A 58 8.18 -4.73 10.10
C GLU A 58 8.34 -6.03 10.89
N ILE A 59 8.19 -7.19 10.24
CA ILE A 59 8.50 -8.49 10.87
C ILE A 59 9.97 -8.55 11.34
N HIS A 60 10.91 -8.05 10.52
CA HIS A 60 12.33 -8.01 10.91
C HIS A 60 12.59 -7.05 12.08
N LYS A 61 11.90 -5.90 12.12
CA LYS A 61 12.08 -4.88 13.16
C LYS A 61 11.45 -5.28 14.50
N GLY A 62 10.34 -6.02 14.46
CA GLY A 62 9.74 -6.64 15.64
C GLY A 62 10.53 -7.83 16.19
N GLY A 63 11.47 -8.41 15.43
CA GLY A 63 12.37 -9.47 15.88
C GLY A 63 13.59 -8.95 16.67
N ASP A 64 14.08 -7.76 16.33
CA ASP A 64 15.23 -7.11 17.00
C ASP A 64 14.84 -6.53 18.39
N ASP A 65 13.58 -6.11 18.56
CA ASP A 65 13.07 -5.59 19.85
C ASP A 65 12.89 -6.69 20.92
N ASN A 66 12.93 -7.98 20.54
CA ASN A 66 12.95 -9.11 21.49
C ASN A 66 14.38 -9.58 21.84
N ALA A 67 15.42 -8.93 21.28
CA ALA A 67 16.82 -9.24 21.54
C ALA A 67 17.52 -8.20 22.44
N LYS A 68 16.76 -7.34 23.12
CA LYS A 68 17.26 -6.44 24.16
C LYS A 68 16.56 -6.66 25.50
#